data_AF-L7LSV5-F1
#
_entry.id   AF-L7LSV5-F1
#
_cell.length_a   1.000
_cell.length_b   1.000
_cell.length_c   1.000
_cell.angle_alpha   90.00
_cell.angle_beta   90.00
_cell.angle_gamma   90.00
#
_symmetry.space_group_name_H-M   'P 1'
#
loop_
_entity.id
_entity.type
_entity.pdbx_description
1 polymer ?
#
loop_
_entity_poly.entity_id
_entity_poly.type
_entity_poly.pdbx_seq_one_letter_code
_entity_poly.pdbx_strand_id
1 'polypeptide(L)'
;MYPNGQCGSGPNIFVSQQKCSTACNQPSGKQLPGCLIPPKILGCEATQPAWMFDSKMRTCKMFFSGACGRGMNHFNTEVECRQICLHQRKAKPVCSAEAKAGYCLGYGTYWYFDMKKNDCFRYSGGWCGKYANGFTSYRVCRDACSYSPKHLPPQKPGQLLQRPLQSTKNKLPQPFPPTNQNNISLQTTQQIRRPN
;
A
#
# COMPACT_ATOMS: atom_id res chain seq x y z
N MET A 1 9.10 -19.33 -33.50
CA MET A 1 10.54 -19.05 -33.65
C MET A 1 10.68 -18.26 -34.93
N TYR A 2 11.26 -17.06 -34.89
CA TYR A 2 11.52 -16.33 -36.13
C TYR A 2 12.71 -17.02 -36.84
N PRO A 3 12.59 -17.36 -38.14
CA PRO A 3 13.71 -17.85 -38.92
C PRO A 3 14.82 -16.79 -39.02
N ASN A 4 16.05 -17.25 -39.17
CA ASN A 4 17.26 -16.43 -39.25
C ASN A 4 17.09 -15.24 -40.21
N GLY A 5 17.37 -14.01 -39.74
CA GLY A 5 17.65 -12.86 -40.61
C GLY A 5 16.73 -11.62 -40.51
N GLN A 6 15.83 -11.51 -39.54
CA GLN A 6 15.06 -10.27 -39.34
C GLN A 6 15.13 -9.78 -37.89
N CYS A 7 15.55 -8.52 -37.71
CA CYS A 7 15.58 -7.83 -36.44
C CYS A 7 14.27 -7.06 -36.22
N GLY A 8 13.42 -7.58 -35.33
CA GLY A 8 12.46 -6.72 -34.63
C GLY A 8 13.22 -5.89 -33.58
N SER A 9 12.93 -4.61 -33.43
CA SER A 9 13.40 -3.83 -32.28
C SER A 9 12.28 -3.71 -31.27
N GLY A 10 12.50 -4.19 -30.05
CA GLY A 10 11.56 -4.04 -28.93
C GLY A 10 11.77 -5.07 -27.82
N PRO A 11 11.29 -4.80 -26.60
CA PRO A 11 11.47 -5.69 -25.44
C PRO A 11 10.62 -6.98 -25.48
N ASN A 12 9.82 -7.19 -26.52
CA ASN A 12 8.92 -8.36 -26.67
C ASN A 12 9.52 -9.47 -27.56
N ILE A 13 10.84 -9.65 -27.51
CA ILE A 13 11.55 -10.67 -28.29
C ILE A 13 12.11 -11.71 -27.33
N PHE A 14 11.66 -12.96 -27.50
CA PHE A 14 11.99 -14.04 -26.59
C PHE A 14 12.72 -15.16 -27.33
N VAL A 15 13.82 -15.64 -26.75
CA VAL A 15 14.67 -16.69 -27.31
C VAL A 15 14.00 -18.07 -27.37
N SER A 16 12.82 -18.24 -26.76
CA SER A 16 12.02 -19.45 -26.89
C SER A 16 10.53 -19.15 -26.70
N GLN A 17 9.68 -20.03 -27.24
CA GLN A 17 8.24 -19.97 -27.01
C GLN A 17 7.92 -20.08 -25.53
N GLN A 18 8.63 -20.90 -24.76
CA GLN A 18 8.39 -21.01 -23.31
C GLN A 18 8.71 -19.71 -22.56
N LYS A 19 9.78 -18.98 -22.93
CA LYS A 19 10.08 -17.68 -22.33
C LYS A 19 9.08 -16.60 -22.75
N CYS A 20 8.61 -16.64 -24.00
CA CYS A 20 7.50 -15.81 -24.48
C CYS A 20 6.22 -16.07 -23.68
N SER A 21 5.77 -17.32 -23.66
CA SER A 21 4.58 -17.75 -22.94
C SER A 21 4.70 -17.50 -21.44
N THR A 22 5.89 -17.62 -20.85
CA THR A 22 6.08 -17.26 -19.45
C THR A 22 5.98 -15.75 -19.29
N ALA A 23 6.63 -14.91 -20.09
CA ALA A 23 6.49 -13.46 -19.97
C ALA A 23 5.05 -12.97 -20.20
N CYS A 24 4.30 -13.59 -21.12
CA CYS A 24 2.91 -13.25 -21.44
C CYS A 24 1.88 -13.86 -20.49
N ASN A 25 2.08 -15.13 -20.06
CA ASN A 25 1.13 -15.92 -19.27
C ASN A 25 1.58 -16.14 -17.82
N GLN A 26 2.70 -15.56 -17.39
CA GLN A 26 2.88 -15.27 -15.97
C GLN A 26 1.64 -14.47 -15.55
N PRO A 27 1.12 -14.69 -14.33
CA PRO A 27 0.15 -13.79 -13.75
C PRO A 27 0.87 -12.47 -13.47
N SER A 28 1.12 -11.71 -14.53
CA SER A 28 1.52 -10.33 -14.51
C SER A 28 0.31 -9.57 -13.97
N GLY A 29 0.25 -9.53 -12.64
CA GLY A 29 -0.68 -8.67 -11.92
C GLY A 29 -2.06 -9.28 -11.66
N LYS A 30 -2.13 -10.30 -10.78
CA LYS A 30 -3.20 -10.20 -9.77
C LYS A 30 -2.84 -8.99 -8.92
N GLN A 31 -3.37 -7.83 -9.31
CA GLN A 31 -3.21 -6.60 -8.54
C GLN A 31 -3.63 -6.93 -7.10
N LEU A 32 -2.70 -6.76 -6.16
CA LEU A 32 -2.89 -7.22 -4.79
C LEU A 32 -4.23 -6.67 -4.29
N PRO A 33 -5.10 -7.46 -3.63
CA PRO A 33 -6.43 -6.98 -3.21
C PRO A 33 -6.35 -5.66 -2.44
N GLY A 34 -5.25 -5.42 -1.72
CA GLY A 34 -4.98 -4.15 -1.04
C GLY A 34 -4.89 -2.93 -1.94
N CYS A 35 -4.41 -3.04 -3.18
CA CYS A 35 -4.36 -1.91 -4.11
C CYS A 35 -5.74 -1.55 -4.70
N LEU A 36 -6.73 -2.44 -4.60
CA LEU A 36 -8.04 -2.23 -5.23
C LEU A 36 -9.08 -1.69 -4.25
N ILE A 37 -8.85 -1.82 -2.95
CA ILE A 37 -9.78 -1.34 -1.93
C ILE A 37 -9.55 0.15 -1.63
N PRO A 38 -10.59 0.91 -1.26
CA PRO A 38 -10.41 2.25 -0.72
C PRO A 38 -9.51 2.26 0.53
N PRO A 39 -8.71 3.31 0.73
CA PRO A 39 -7.92 3.45 1.95
C PRO A 39 -8.86 3.67 3.13
N LYS A 40 -8.48 3.11 4.28
CA LYS A 40 -9.21 3.31 5.52
C LYS A 40 -8.83 4.66 6.11
N ILE A 41 -9.68 5.66 5.90
CA ILE A 41 -9.55 7.00 6.48
C ILE A 41 -10.42 7.04 7.75
N LEU A 42 -10.03 6.35 8.83
CA LEU A 42 -10.79 6.45 10.08
C LEU A 42 -10.26 7.57 10.97
N GLY A 43 -11.21 8.35 11.50
CA GLY A 43 -11.06 9.62 12.20
C GLY A 43 -10.52 9.56 13.63
N CYS A 44 -9.58 8.65 13.92
CA CYS A 44 -8.64 8.94 14.99
C CYS A 44 -7.55 9.84 14.41
N GLU A 45 -7.16 10.89 15.13
CA GLU A 45 -6.20 11.93 14.73
C GLU A 45 -5.26 11.54 13.57
N ALA A 46 -5.58 12.01 12.37
CA ALA A 46 -4.84 11.72 11.16
C ALA A 46 -3.62 12.64 11.06
N THR A 47 -2.52 12.23 11.68
CA THR A 47 -1.29 13.03 11.78
C THR A 47 -0.12 12.44 10.99
N GLN A 48 -0.19 11.16 10.60
CA GLN A 48 0.96 10.45 10.02
C GLN A 48 0.84 10.34 8.50
N PRO A 49 1.84 10.81 7.73
CA PRO A 49 1.81 10.69 6.28
C PRO A 49 1.88 9.23 5.85
N ALA A 50 1.00 8.83 4.96
CA ALA A 50 0.95 7.50 4.38
C ALA A 50 0.58 7.57 2.90
N TRP A 51 0.76 6.46 2.21
CA TRP A 51 0.52 6.34 0.78
C TRP A 51 -0.57 5.32 0.51
N MET A 52 -1.39 5.59 -0.49
CA MET A 52 -2.42 4.70 -0.98
C MET A 52 -2.38 4.68 -2.50
N PHE A 53 -2.83 3.58 -3.09
CA PHE A 53 -2.94 3.43 -4.52
C PHE A 53 -4.34 3.79 -5.01
N ASP A 54 -4.43 4.87 -5.80
CA ASP A 54 -5.65 5.24 -6.50
C ASP A 54 -5.76 4.43 -7.78
N SER A 55 -6.67 3.45 -7.80
CA SER A 55 -6.88 2.58 -8.95
C SER A 55 -7.47 3.30 -10.16
N LYS A 56 -8.20 4.40 -9.96
CA LYS A 56 -8.80 5.18 -11.06
C LYS A 56 -7.74 5.95 -11.82
N MET A 57 -6.85 6.61 -11.08
CA MET A 57 -5.77 7.42 -11.67
C MET A 57 -4.49 6.62 -11.91
N ARG A 58 -4.40 5.39 -11.36
CA ARG A 58 -3.20 4.55 -11.33
C ARG A 58 -1.98 5.28 -10.73
N THR A 59 -2.21 6.00 -9.65
CA THR A 59 -1.19 6.80 -8.97
C THR A 59 -1.12 6.45 -7.49
N CYS A 60 0.08 6.50 -6.92
CA CYS A 60 0.27 6.42 -5.48
C CYS A 60 0.14 7.83 -4.89
N LYS A 61 -0.91 8.06 -4.10
CA LYS A 61 -1.21 9.35 -3.49
C LYS A 61 -0.94 9.33 -2.01
N MET A 62 -0.51 10.47 -1.48
CA MET A 62 -0.31 10.68 -0.07
C MET A 62 -1.61 11.10 0.60
N PHE A 63 -1.80 10.63 1.83
CA PHE A 63 -2.87 11.05 2.72
C PHE A 63 -2.40 10.98 4.16
N PHE A 64 -3.08 11.70 5.05
CA PHE A 64 -2.85 11.53 6.48
C PHE A 64 -3.62 10.32 6.99
N SER A 65 -2.89 9.35 7.52
CA SER A 65 -3.44 8.18 8.18
C SER A 65 -3.54 8.40 9.69
N GLY A 66 -4.63 7.93 10.29
CA GLY A 66 -4.81 7.90 11.74
C GLY A 66 -4.08 6.73 12.39
N ALA A 67 -3.82 6.81 13.69
CA ALA A 67 -3.20 5.74 14.47
C ALA A 67 -4.08 4.48 14.59
N CYS A 68 -5.40 4.63 14.44
CA CYS A 68 -6.37 3.55 14.60
C CYS A 68 -6.51 2.68 13.35
N GLY A 69 -5.63 1.70 13.23
CA GLY A 69 -5.77 0.57 12.31
C GLY A 69 -5.44 0.88 10.85
N ARG A 70 -4.56 0.06 10.27
CA ARG A 70 -4.12 0.17 8.87
C ARG A 70 -5.04 -0.69 7.99
N GLY A 71 -5.57 -0.10 6.91
CA GLY A 71 -6.21 -0.87 5.83
C GLY A 71 -5.17 -1.55 4.94
N MET A 72 -5.59 -2.42 4.00
CA MET A 72 -4.63 -3.03 3.06
C MET A 72 -4.13 -2.06 1.99
N ASN A 73 -4.86 -0.96 1.71
CA ASN A 73 -4.39 0.14 0.86
C ASN A 73 -3.69 1.22 1.70
N HIS A 74 -2.61 0.82 2.38
CA HIS A 74 -1.82 1.68 3.26
C HIS A 74 -0.35 1.27 3.12
N PHE A 75 0.49 2.21 2.71
CA PHE A 75 1.93 2.04 2.54
C PHE A 75 2.67 3.15 3.26
N ASN A 76 3.85 2.85 3.80
CA ASN A 76 4.64 3.83 4.54
C ASN A 76 5.37 4.80 3.60
N THR A 77 5.68 4.36 2.37
CA THR A 77 6.42 5.17 1.39
C THR A 77 5.77 5.14 0.00
N GLU A 78 6.00 6.19 -0.78
CA GLU A 78 5.57 6.24 -2.18
C GLU A 78 6.19 5.08 -2.96
N VAL A 79 7.48 4.83 -2.75
CA VAL A 79 8.25 3.81 -3.45
C VAL A 79 7.66 2.41 -3.21
N GLU A 80 7.32 2.09 -1.97
CA GLU A 80 6.66 0.84 -1.60
C GLU A 80 5.31 0.68 -2.33
N CYS A 81 4.45 1.70 -2.30
CA CYS A 81 3.18 1.68 -3.02
C CYS A 81 3.39 1.43 -4.53
N ARG A 82 4.38 2.08 -5.14
CA ARG A 82 4.68 1.93 -6.58
C ARG A 82 5.26 0.56 -6.90
N GLN A 83 6.09 0.00 -6.04
CA GLN A 83 6.63 -1.34 -6.22
C GLN A 83 5.52 -2.38 -6.15
N ILE A 84 4.61 -2.26 -5.18
CA ILE A 84 3.55 -3.24 -4.93
C ILE A 84 2.40 -3.10 -5.94
N CYS A 85 1.87 -1.89 -6.13
CA CYS A 85 0.65 -1.68 -6.92
C CYS A 85 0.91 -1.32 -8.39
N LEU A 86 2.08 -0.73 -8.71
CA LEU A 86 2.49 -0.44 -10.09
C LEU A 86 3.53 -1.42 -10.63
N HIS A 87 3.98 -2.40 -9.84
CA HIS A 87 4.98 -3.40 -10.21
C HIS A 87 6.31 -2.78 -10.71
N GLN A 88 6.64 -1.58 -10.23
CA GLN A 88 7.84 -0.84 -10.61
C GLN A 88 9.04 -1.31 -9.79
N ARG A 89 9.79 -2.32 -10.26
CA ARG A 89 10.93 -2.90 -9.52
C ARG A 89 11.95 -1.86 -9.03
N LYS A 90 12.25 -0.86 -9.87
CA LYS A 90 13.14 0.28 -9.56
C LYS A 90 12.34 1.57 -9.44
N ALA A 91 11.29 1.57 -8.63
CA ALA A 91 10.46 2.76 -8.41
C ALA A 91 11.31 3.91 -7.85
N LYS A 92 11.05 5.12 -8.35
CA LYS A 92 11.60 6.37 -7.83
C LYS A 92 10.44 7.22 -7.29
N PRO A 93 10.67 7.99 -6.21
CA PRO A 93 9.65 8.90 -5.71
C PRO A 93 9.42 10.04 -6.71
N VAL A 94 8.17 10.48 -6.80
CA VAL A 94 7.75 11.64 -7.58
C VAL A 94 7.23 12.68 -6.62
N CYS A 95 6.19 12.34 -5.87
CA CYS A 95 5.52 13.22 -4.93
C CYS A 95 6.31 13.36 -3.62
N SER A 96 7.00 12.31 -3.18
CA SER A 96 7.90 12.37 -2.02
C SER A 96 9.32 12.81 -2.36
N ALA A 97 9.59 13.18 -3.62
CA ALA A 97 10.88 13.72 -4.02
C ALA A 97 11.00 15.20 -3.59
N GLU A 98 12.23 15.66 -3.42
CA GLU A 98 12.50 17.05 -3.09
C GLU A 98 12.00 17.98 -4.20
N ALA A 99 11.23 19.00 -3.79
CA ALA A 99 10.74 20.05 -4.66
C ALA A 99 11.84 21.09 -4.90
N LYS A 100 12.67 20.91 -5.93
CA LYS A 100 13.78 21.83 -6.23
C LYS A 100 13.43 22.81 -7.36
N ALA A 101 13.37 24.09 -6.97
CA ALA A 101 13.12 25.21 -7.85
C ALA A 101 14.34 25.50 -8.74
N GLY A 102 14.07 25.98 -9.95
CA GLY A 102 15.05 26.54 -10.85
C GLY A 102 14.42 27.53 -11.82
N TYR A 103 15.26 28.37 -12.42
CA TYR A 103 14.80 29.38 -13.36
C TYR A 103 14.30 28.74 -14.66
N CYS A 104 13.22 29.28 -15.22
CA CYS A 104 12.70 28.89 -16.53
C CYS A 104 11.97 30.04 -17.23
N LEU A 105 11.92 29.95 -18.56
CA LEU A 105 11.34 30.98 -19.44
C LEU A 105 10.03 30.47 -20.03
N GLY A 106 8.91 31.11 -19.66
CA GLY A 106 7.60 30.99 -20.32
C GLY A 106 6.82 29.68 -20.11
N TYR A 107 7.49 28.53 -20.11
CA TYR A 107 6.87 27.22 -19.93
C TYR A 107 7.63 26.39 -18.91
N GLY A 108 6.91 25.81 -17.96
CA GLY A 108 7.51 25.03 -16.90
C GLY A 108 6.51 24.37 -15.96
N THR A 109 7.06 23.54 -15.08
CA THR A 109 6.38 22.86 -13.99
C THR A 109 6.26 23.80 -12.79
N TYR A 110 5.32 24.72 -12.87
CA TYR A 110 5.14 25.76 -11.85
C TYR A 110 4.55 25.26 -10.53
N TRP A 111 4.16 23.98 -10.43
CA TRP A 111 3.55 23.41 -9.23
C TRP A 111 4.40 22.28 -8.65
N TYR A 112 4.40 22.14 -7.34
CA TYR A 112 5.04 21.03 -6.63
C TYR A 112 4.14 20.55 -5.49
N PHE A 113 4.33 19.31 -5.06
CA PHE A 113 3.60 18.72 -3.95
C PHE A 113 4.36 18.94 -2.63
N ASP A 114 3.66 19.46 -1.63
CA ASP A 114 4.15 19.61 -0.25
C ASP A 114 3.53 18.51 0.62
N MET A 115 4.33 17.51 1.00
CA MET A 115 3.90 16.39 1.82
C MET A 115 3.38 16.80 3.20
N LYS A 116 3.90 17.89 3.79
CA LYS A 116 3.50 18.34 5.12
C LYS A 116 2.09 18.91 5.13
N LYS A 117 1.66 19.45 3.99
CA LYS A 117 0.33 20.05 3.81
C LYS A 117 -0.62 19.13 3.05
N ASN A 118 -0.11 18.04 2.46
CA ASN A 118 -0.84 17.17 1.53
C ASN A 118 -1.53 17.96 0.41
N ASP A 119 -0.85 18.97 -0.12
CA ASP A 119 -1.41 19.85 -1.15
C ASP A 119 -0.32 20.37 -2.09
N CYS A 120 -0.75 20.96 -3.19
CA CYS A 120 0.10 21.44 -4.26
C CYS A 120 0.26 22.95 -4.22
N PHE A 121 1.49 23.41 -4.30
CA PHE A 121 1.85 24.83 -4.23
C PHE A 121 2.52 25.27 -5.51
N ARG A 122 2.31 26.54 -5.86
CA ARG A 122 2.93 27.15 -7.03
C ARG A 122 4.26 27.78 -6.64
N TYR A 123 5.29 27.55 -7.44
CA TYR A 123 6.52 28.34 -7.38
C TYR A 123 6.22 29.81 -7.73
N SER A 124 6.82 30.75 -7.00
CA SER A 124 6.69 32.18 -7.24
C SER A 124 7.68 32.68 -8.31
N GLY A 125 7.60 33.95 -8.72
CA GLY A 125 8.71 34.67 -9.38
C GLY A 125 9.31 34.06 -10.67
N GLY A 126 8.53 33.30 -11.46
CA GLY A 126 9.05 32.66 -12.68
C GLY A 126 9.91 31.41 -12.45
N TRP A 127 9.96 30.91 -11.22
CA TRP A 127 10.62 29.65 -10.88
C TRP A 127 9.74 28.45 -11.26
N CYS A 128 10.34 27.32 -11.65
CA CYS A 128 9.64 26.04 -11.83
C CYS A 128 10.47 24.86 -11.31
N GLY A 129 9.83 23.69 -11.17
CA GLY A 129 10.45 22.48 -10.64
C GLY A 129 11.34 21.76 -11.67
N LYS A 130 12.60 21.49 -11.32
CA LYS A 130 13.55 20.82 -12.24
C LYS A 130 13.51 19.27 -12.21
N TYR A 131 12.80 18.68 -11.25
CA TYR A 131 12.83 17.24 -10.98
C TYR A 131 11.42 16.64 -10.92
N ALA A 132 11.31 15.39 -10.46
CA ALA A 132 10.08 14.61 -10.48
C ALA A 132 8.91 15.28 -9.74
N ASN A 133 9.17 16.00 -8.64
CA ASN A 133 8.16 16.76 -7.90
C ASN A 133 7.86 18.13 -8.56
N GLY A 134 7.52 18.09 -9.84
CA GLY A 134 7.23 19.27 -10.66
C GLY A 134 6.08 19.00 -11.61
N PHE A 135 5.07 19.86 -11.61
CA PHE A 135 3.83 19.70 -12.37
C PHE A 135 3.44 20.99 -13.08
N THR A 136 2.83 20.86 -14.24
CA THR A 136 2.41 21.99 -15.09
C THR A 136 1.18 22.72 -14.58
N SER A 137 0.34 22.05 -13.77
CA SER A 137 -0.86 22.64 -13.18
C SER A 137 -1.15 22.08 -11.79
N TYR A 138 -1.90 22.83 -11.00
CA TYR A 138 -2.43 22.39 -9.70
C TYR A 138 -3.19 21.06 -9.80
N ARG A 139 -4.07 20.93 -10.81
CA ARG A 139 -4.89 19.73 -11.01
C ARG A 139 -4.01 18.51 -11.27
N VAL A 140 -3.04 18.61 -12.17
CA VAL A 140 -2.11 17.50 -12.48
C VAL A 140 -1.31 17.09 -11.24
N CYS A 141 -0.84 18.06 -10.46
CA CYS A 141 -0.14 17.78 -9.20
C CYS A 141 -1.03 17.03 -8.20
N ARG A 142 -2.24 17.55 -7.94
CA ARG A 142 -3.16 16.98 -6.95
C ARG A 142 -3.61 15.57 -7.37
N ASP A 143 -3.96 15.40 -8.65
CA ASP A 143 -4.39 14.14 -9.21
C ASP A 143 -3.25 13.10 -9.19
N ALA A 144 -1.99 13.52 -9.23
CA ALA A 144 -0.85 12.63 -9.05
C ALA A 144 -0.55 12.30 -7.57
N CYS A 145 -0.61 13.29 -6.69
CA CYS A 145 0.05 13.22 -5.38
C CYS A 145 -0.85 13.29 -4.16
N SER A 146 -1.99 13.97 -4.23
CA SER A 146 -2.82 14.27 -3.05
C SER A 146 -4.09 13.45 -3.05
N TYR A 147 -4.32 12.75 -1.94
CA TYR A 147 -5.60 12.15 -1.63
C TYR A 147 -6.21 12.89 -0.43
N SER A 148 -7.27 13.65 -0.70
CA SER A 148 -8.03 14.38 0.32
C SER A 148 -9.52 14.03 0.22
N PRO A 149 -10.17 13.62 1.33
CA PRO A 149 -11.59 13.25 1.35
C PRO A 149 -12.51 14.37 0.86
N LYS A 150 -12.11 15.64 1.02
CA LYS A 150 -12.88 16.82 0.59
C LYS A 150 -13.03 16.93 -0.93
N HIS A 151 -12.20 16.22 -1.69
CA HIS A 151 -12.24 16.17 -3.16
C HIS A 151 -12.72 14.82 -3.70
N LEU A 152 -13.16 13.90 -2.82
CA LEU A 152 -13.86 12.71 -3.26
C LEU A 152 -15.27 13.11 -3.71
N PRO A 153 -15.77 12.58 -4.84
CA PRO A 153 -17.20 12.62 -5.09
C PRO A 153 -17.90 11.99 -3.87
N PRO A 154 -19.02 12.55 -3.40
CA PRO A 154 -19.71 12.04 -2.21
C PRO A 154 -19.90 10.54 -2.36
N GLN A 155 -19.31 9.77 -1.44
CA GLN A 155 -19.57 8.34 -1.40
C GLN A 155 -21.04 8.20 -1.04
N LYS A 156 -21.85 7.64 -1.95
CA LYS A 156 -23.24 7.29 -1.64
C LYS A 156 -23.23 6.49 -0.34
N PRO A 157 -23.98 6.90 0.70
CA PRO A 157 -24.09 6.12 1.93
C PRO A 157 -24.62 4.73 1.56
N GLY A 158 -23.80 3.69 1.70
CA GLY A 158 -24.21 2.31 1.34
C GLY A 158 -23.12 1.38 0.81
N GLN A 159 -21.88 1.83 0.59
CA GLN A 159 -20.77 0.95 0.16
C GLN A 159 -19.69 0.71 1.22
N LEU A 160 -20.01 0.91 2.51
CA LEU A 160 -19.34 0.10 3.51
C LEU A 160 -19.74 -1.34 3.20
N LEU A 161 -18.76 -2.19 2.86
CA LEU A 161 -18.95 -3.64 2.74
C LEU A 161 -19.80 -4.10 3.94
N GLN A 162 -21.08 -4.34 3.71
CA GLN A 162 -21.87 -5.18 4.59
C GLN A 162 -21.30 -6.58 4.37
N ARG A 163 -20.31 -6.97 5.18
CA ARG A 163 -20.19 -8.39 5.48
C ARG A 163 -21.53 -8.76 6.11
N PRO A 164 -22.24 -9.79 5.63
CA PRO A 164 -23.38 -10.29 6.36
C PRO A 164 -22.88 -10.63 7.76
N LEU A 165 -23.41 -9.95 8.78
CA LEU A 165 -23.44 -10.52 10.12
C LEU A 165 -24.31 -11.76 9.99
N GLN A 166 -23.70 -12.90 9.67
CA GLN A 166 -24.36 -14.17 9.86
C GLN A 166 -24.64 -14.30 11.35
N SER A 167 -25.91 -14.05 11.69
CA SER A 167 -26.54 -14.30 12.95
C SER A 167 -26.40 -15.78 13.29
N THR A 168 -25.31 -16.17 13.96
CA THR A 168 -25.32 -17.37 14.79
C THR A 168 -25.79 -16.95 16.18
N LYS A 169 -27.11 -16.97 16.36
CA LYS A 169 -27.69 -17.14 17.70
C LYS A 169 -27.14 -18.44 18.29
N ASN A 170 -26.83 -18.40 19.58
CA ASN A 170 -26.57 -19.51 20.51
C ASN A 170 -25.16 -20.15 20.47
N LYS A 171 -24.35 -19.89 21.52
CA LYS A 171 -24.29 -20.73 22.73
C LYS A 171 -23.34 -20.07 23.75
N LEU A 172 -23.83 -19.84 24.97
CA LEU A 172 -23.04 -19.38 26.11
C LEU A 172 -21.91 -20.40 26.41
N PRO A 173 -20.65 -19.99 26.68
CA PRO A 173 -19.63 -20.92 27.11
C PRO A 173 -20.02 -21.53 28.46
N GLN A 174 -20.07 -22.87 28.51
CA GLN A 174 -20.30 -23.61 29.74
C GLN A 174 -19.12 -23.41 30.72
N PRO A 175 -19.35 -23.38 32.05
CA PRO A 175 -18.28 -23.37 33.02
C PRO A 175 -17.47 -24.68 32.94
N PHE A 176 -16.15 -24.56 33.06
CA PHE A 176 -15.25 -25.71 33.12
C PHE A 176 -15.61 -26.66 34.28
N PRO A 177 -15.53 -27.99 34.10
CA PRO A 177 -15.78 -28.95 35.16
C PRO A 177 -14.67 -28.89 36.24
N PRO A 178 -14.99 -29.20 37.51
CA PRO A 178 -14.04 -29.14 38.61
C PRO A 178 -12.99 -30.25 38.51
N THR A 179 -11.72 -29.89 38.65
CA THR A 179 -10.61 -30.83 38.89
C THR A 179 -10.77 -31.43 40.28
N ASN A 180 -11.01 -32.74 40.34
CA ASN A 180 -11.04 -33.49 41.59
C ASN A 180 -9.60 -33.85 42.00
N GLN A 181 -9.17 -33.31 43.15
CA GLN A 181 -7.98 -33.75 43.87
C GLN A 181 -8.36 -34.97 44.72
N ASN A 182 -7.63 -36.08 44.58
CA ASN A 182 -7.04 -36.83 45.71
C ASN A 182 -6.62 -38.23 45.27
N ASN A 183 -5.31 -38.50 45.34
CA ASN A 183 -4.86 -39.66 46.10
C ASN A 183 -3.44 -39.43 46.60
N ILE A 184 -3.34 -39.13 47.90
CA ILE A 184 -2.13 -39.30 48.71
C ILE A 184 -2.20 -40.72 49.25
N SER A 185 -1.16 -41.51 49.04
CA SER A 185 -0.82 -42.61 49.94
C SER A 185 0.68 -42.59 50.18
N LEU A 186 1.00 -42.39 51.45
CA LEU A 186 2.31 -42.37 52.06
C LEU A 186 2.79 -43.80 52.34
N GLN A 187 4.11 -43.96 52.19
CA GLN A 187 5.01 -44.86 52.93
C GLN A 187 4.94 -46.37 52.63
N THR A 188 6.06 -46.91 52.13
CA THR A 188 6.69 -48.05 52.81
C THR A 188 8.21 -47.97 52.71
N THR A 189 8.83 -48.14 53.87
CA THR A 189 10.25 -48.15 54.24
C THR A 189 11.01 -49.34 53.64
N GLN A 190 12.26 -49.13 53.22
CA GLN A 190 13.39 -50.10 53.18
C GLN A 190 14.65 -49.29 52.82
N GLN A 191 15.44 -48.73 53.75
CA GLN A 191 16.53 -49.35 54.55
C GLN A 191 17.51 -50.23 53.74
N ILE A 192 18.78 -49.80 53.74
CA ILE A 192 20.04 -50.55 53.80
C ILE A 192 21.00 -50.49 52.58
N ARG A 193 22.24 -50.04 52.92
CA ARG A 193 23.59 -50.32 52.39
C ARG A 193 24.28 -49.32 51.41
N ARG A 194 25.25 -48.57 51.97
CA ARG A 194 26.60 -48.32 51.39
C ARG A 194 27.31 -49.69 51.17
N PRO A 195 28.25 -49.87 50.22
CA PRO A 195 29.60 -49.26 50.17
C PRO A 195 30.00 -48.91 48.70
N ASN A 196 31.16 -48.39 48.30
CA ASN A 196 32.51 -48.26 48.86
C ASN A 196 33.18 -47.08 48.13
#